data_AF-A0A9P4DL49-F1
#
_entry.id   AF-A0A9P4DL49-F1
#
_cell.length_a   1.000
_cell.length_b   1.000
_cell.length_c   1.000
_cell.angle_alpha   90.00
_cell.angle_beta   90.00
_cell.angle_gamma   90.00
#
_symmetry.space_group_name_H-M   'P 1'
#
loop_
_entity.id
_entity.type
_entity.pdbx_description
1 polymer ?
#
loop_
_entity_poly.entity_id
_entity_poly.type
_entity_poly.pdbx_seq_one_letter_code
_entity_poly.pdbx_strand_id
1 'polypeptide(L)'
;MVIDFIIIIFFVYFVIVGFRRGFWLSMIHLSATIVSLWIASQFYKSIVERLIVFIPYPKTTAFNTTFAFHFNHLQNRFEAIVAFLMITLFCKFILYLIIVTFDKIIAYQNIHIFSRAMGMIVGVFMTIIVLHFTLYLLALYPNEALQHQLKISIVSHSLIFHIPYLSAFTINL
;
A
#
# COMPACT_ATOMS: atom_id res chain seq x y z
N MET A 1 15.23 -9.87 8.43
CA MET A 1 14.76 -9.25 9.70
C MET A 1 13.26 -9.46 9.77
N VAL A 2 12.57 -9.21 10.89
CA VAL A 2 11.14 -9.63 11.02
C VAL A 2 10.29 -9.00 9.91
N ILE A 3 10.58 -7.75 9.55
CA ILE A 3 9.88 -7.03 8.49
C ILE A 3 10.14 -7.60 7.09
N ASP A 4 11.35 -8.07 6.77
CA ASP A 4 11.64 -8.70 5.47
C ASP A 4 10.88 -10.02 5.32
N PHE A 5 10.75 -10.78 6.42
CA PHE A 5 9.95 -12.01 6.43
C PHE A 5 8.46 -11.71 6.19
N ILE A 6 7.93 -10.65 6.82
CA ILE A 6 6.56 -10.18 6.56
C ILE A 6 6.40 -9.75 5.10
N ILE A 7 7.36 -9.01 4.54
CA ILE A 7 7.37 -8.61 3.12
C ILE A 7 7.26 -9.84 2.21
N ILE A 8 8.04 -10.88 2.46
CA ILE A 8 8.01 -12.14 1.68
C ILE A 8 6.64 -12.81 1.78
N ILE A 9 6.05 -12.86 2.98
CA ILE A 9 4.70 -13.42 3.18
C ILE A 9 3.67 -12.66 2.33
N PHE A 10 3.74 -11.33 2.29
CA PHE A 10 2.86 -10.53 1.44
C PHE A 10 3.04 -10.87 -0.04
N PHE A 11 4.27 -10.99 -0.53
CA PHE A 11 4.52 -11.41 -1.92
C PHE A 11 3.91 -12.79 -2.22
N VAL A 12 4.17 -13.79 -1.37
CA VAL A 12 3.62 -15.13 -1.55
C VAL A 12 2.09 -15.10 -1.55
N TYR A 13 1.49 -14.40 -0.59
CA TYR A 13 0.04 -14.29 -0.48
C TYR A 13 -0.59 -13.69 -1.74
N PHE A 14 -0.10 -12.54 -2.20
CA PHE A 14 -0.66 -11.87 -3.37
C PHE A 14 -0.38 -12.60 -4.68
N VAL A 15 0.75 -13.31 -4.79
CA VAL A 15 1.04 -14.21 -5.91
C VAL A 15 0.03 -15.36 -5.97
N ILE A 16 -0.25 -16.01 -4.83
CA ILE A 16 -1.26 -17.08 -4.73
C ILE A 16 -2.65 -16.53 -5.09
N VAL A 17 -3.01 -15.35 -4.58
CA VAL A 17 -4.28 -14.68 -4.91
C VAL A 17 -4.38 -14.40 -6.41
N GLY A 18 -3.31 -13.90 -7.03
CA GLY A 18 -3.23 -13.68 -8.47
C GLY A 18 -3.38 -14.97 -9.28
N PHE A 19 -2.71 -16.04 -8.87
CA PHE A 19 -2.83 -17.38 -9.48
C PHE A 19 -4.27 -17.92 -9.42
N ARG A 20 -4.94 -17.74 -8.28
CA ARG A 20 -6.33 -18.19 -8.08
C ARG A 20 -7.31 -17.42 -8.95
N ARG A 21 -7.14 -16.10 -9.06
CA ARG A 21 -8.01 -15.19 -9.82
C ARG A 21 -7.81 -15.25 -11.33
N GLY A 22 -6.61 -15.62 -11.79
CA GLY A 22 -6.24 -15.51 -13.20
C GLY A 22 -6.03 -14.06 -13.63
N PHE A 23 -5.56 -13.86 -14.87
CA PHE A 23 -5.12 -12.55 -15.35
C PHE A 23 -6.24 -11.51 -15.36
N TRP A 24 -7.39 -11.86 -15.95
CA TRP A 24 -8.50 -10.93 -16.15
C TRP A 24 -8.98 -10.30 -14.85
N LEU A 25 -9.35 -11.14 -13.87
CA LEU A 25 -9.86 -10.68 -12.59
C LEU A 25 -8.77 -9.98 -11.78
N SER A 26 -7.52 -10.46 -11.84
CA SER A 26 -6.39 -9.78 -11.20
C SER A 26 -6.20 -8.37 -11.75
N MET A 27 -6.38 -8.18 -13.06
CA MET A 27 -6.25 -6.87 -13.70
C MET A 27 -7.38 -5.93 -13.27
N ILE A 28 -8.62 -6.41 -13.17
CA ILE A 28 -9.73 -5.62 -12.62
C ILE A 28 -9.43 -5.15 -11.19
N HIS A 29 -8.91 -6.03 -10.34
CA HIS A 29 -8.49 -5.63 -9.01
C HIS A 29 -7.33 -4.63 -9.04
N LEU A 30 -6.33 -4.79 -9.92
CA LEU A 30 -5.24 -3.81 -10.05
C LEU A 30 -5.77 -2.45 -10.50
N SER A 31 -6.61 -2.41 -11.54
CA SER A 31 -7.25 -1.19 -12.04
C SER A 31 -8.07 -0.49 -10.95
N ALA A 32 -8.86 -1.23 -10.17
CA ALA A 32 -9.60 -0.64 -9.06
C ALA A 32 -8.68 -0.05 -7.97
N THR A 33 -7.51 -0.64 -7.75
CA THR A 33 -6.50 -0.05 -6.85
C THR A 33 -5.95 1.24 -7.42
N ILE A 34 -5.56 1.25 -8.70
CA ILE A 34 -5.03 2.44 -9.38
C ILE A 34 -6.07 3.58 -9.38
N VAL A 35 -7.32 3.28 -9.70
CA VAL A 35 -8.42 4.27 -9.66
C VAL A 35 -8.63 4.79 -8.25
N SER A 36 -8.55 3.94 -7.22
CA SER A 36 -8.70 4.39 -5.82
C SER A 36 -7.56 5.31 -5.38
N LEU A 37 -6.32 5.00 -5.78
CA LEU A 37 -5.16 5.85 -5.55
C LEU A 37 -5.29 7.19 -6.28
N TRP A 38 -5.81 7.18 -7.51
CA TRP A 38 -6.05 8.38 -8.28
C TRP A 38 -7.13 9.26 -7.65
N ILE A 39 -8.28 8.70 -7.24
CA ILE A 39 -9.32 9.45 -6.52
C ILE A 39 -8.73 10.05 -5.24
N ALA A 40 -8.03 9.24 -4.45
CA ALA A 40 -7.41 9.72 -3.21
C ALA A 40 -6.42 10.88 -3.45
N SER A 41 -5.65 10.87 -4.54
CA SER A 41 -4.71 11.95 -4.85
C SER A 41 -5.39 13.29 -5.13
N GLN A 42 -6.65 13.28 -5.59
CA GLN A 42 -7.43 14.50 -5.81
C GLN A 42 -8.03 15.06 -4.52
N PHE A 43 -8.41 14.20 -3.56
CA PHE A 43 -9.24 14.59 -2.42
C PHE A 43 -8.54 14.54 -1.06
N TYR A 44 -7.34 13.99 -0.93
CA TYR A 44 -6.68 13.81 0.37
C TYR A 44 -6.47 15.13 1.13
N LYS A 45 -6.09 16.23 0.46
CA LYS A 45 -5.84 17.53 1.11
C LYS A 45 -7.04 18.03 1.90
N SER A 46 -8.23 17.96 1.31
CA SER A 46 -9.47 18.37 1.97
C SER A 46 -9.80 17.51 3.19
N ILE A 47 -9.37 16.23 3.20
CA ILE A 47 -9.55 15.33 4.33
C ILE A 47 -8.51 15.58 5.43
N VAL A 48 -7.27 15.94 5.10
CA VAL A 48 -6.20 16.26 6.08
C VAL A 48 -6.68 17.29 7.09
N GLU A 49 -7.28 18.39 6.63
CA GLU A 49 -7.77 19.49 7.48
C GLU A 49 -8.77 19.02 8.56
N ARG A 50 -9.56 17.99 8.24
CA ARG A 50 -10.55 17.42 9.16
C ARG A 50 -9.97 16.28 10.00
N LEU A 51 -9.04 15.51 9.43
CA LEU A 51 -8.51 14.29 10.04
C LEU A 51 -7.54 14.57 11.19
N ILE A 52 -6.89 15.74 11.19
CA ILE A 52 -5.90 16.11 12.20
C ILE A 52 -6.44 16.04 13.65
N VAL A 53 -7.76 16.26 13.81
CA VAL A 53 -8.45 16.20 15.11
C VAL A 53 -8.70 14.75 15.56
N PHE A 54 -8.87 13.82 14.61
CA PHE A 54 -9.18 12.41 14.91
C PHE A 54 -7.94 11.53 15.00
N ILE A 55 -6.93 11.79 14.16
CA ILE A 55 -5.68 11.01 14.12
C ILE A 55 -4.50 12.00 14.19
N PRO A 56 -4.26 12.62 15.36
CA PRO A 56 -3.17 13.57 15.50
C PRO A 56 -1.82 12.86 15.41
N TYR A 57 -0.84 13.53 14.80
CA TYR A 57 0.53 13.04 14.79
C TYR A 57 1.12 13.06 16.22
N PRO A 58 1.67 11.95 16.73
CA PRO A 58 2.18 11.88 18.10
C PRO A 58 3.55 12.59 18.24
N LYS A 59 3.52 13.92 18.35
CA LYS A 59 4.71 14.80 18.35
C LYS A 59 5.69 14.54 19.49
N THR A 60 5.18 14.24 20.68
CA THR A 60 6.02 14.04 21.88
C THR A 60 6.86 12.77 21.76
N THR A 61 6.28 11.67 21.27
CA THR A 61 7.03 10.44 21.00
C THR A 61 7.96 10.63 19.80
N ALA A 62 7.52 11.34 18.77
CA ALA A 62 8.34 11.64 17.60
C ALA A 62 9.62 12.41 17.93
N PHE A 63 9.56 13.36 18.87
CA PHE A 63 10.74 14.14 19.28
C PHE A 63 11.87 13.26 19.84
N ASN A 64 11.53 12.19 20.55
CA ASN A 64 12.50 11.27 21.14
C ASN A 64 12.82 10.06 20.25
N THR A 65 12.09 9.86 19.16
CA THR A 65 12.26 8.68 18.30
C THR A 65 13.41 8.87 17.33
N THR A 66 14.34 7.91 17.31
CA THR A 66 15.34 7.82 16.24
C THR A 66 14.73 7.13 15.03
N PHE A 67 14.44 7.89 13.97
CA PHE A 67 13.86 7.35 12.74
C PHE A 67 14.89 6.57 11.91
N ALA A 68 14.41 5.53 11.21
CA ALA A 68 15.21 4.74 10.27
C ALA A 68 15.68 5.58 9.07
N PHE A 69 14.82 6.49 8.62
CA PHE A 69 15.03 7.33 7.45
C PHE A 69 14.75 8.79 7.80
N HIS A 70 15.43 9.70 7.12
CA HIS A 70 15.21 11.13 7.29
C HIS A 70 14.05 11.62 6.42
N PHE A 71 13.09 12.32 7.02
CA PHE A 71 11.98 12.94 6.32
C PHE A 71 11.87 14.43 6.65
N ASN A 72 11.72 15.25 5.60
CA ASN A 72 11.34 16.65 5.74
C ASN A 72 9.84 16.76 6.02
N HIS A 73 9.45 17.66 6.92
CA HIS A 73 8.05 17.91 7.28
C HIS A 73 7.29 16.64 7.70
N LEU A 74 7.88 15.89 8.62
CA LEU A 74 7.44 14.54 8.99
C LEU A 74 5.96 14.46 9.41
N GLN A 75 5.48 15.43 10.22
CA GLN A 75 4.07 15.54 10.58
C GLN A 75 3.17 15.67 9.34
N ASN A 76 3.46 16.63 8.47
CA ASN A 76 2.63 16.91 7.29
C ASN A 76 2.57 15.68 6.37
N ARG A 77 3.70 14.98 6.19
CA ARG A 77 3.77 13.74 5.41
C ARG A 77 2.93 12.62 6.02
N PHE A 78 2.97 12.47 7.35
CA PHE A 78 2.15 11.48 8.06
C PHE A 78 0.66 11.77 7.87
N GLU A 79 0.24 13.01 8.10
CA GLU A 79 -1.16 13.42 7.97
C GLU A 79 -1.67 13.23 6.52
N ALA A 80 -0.86 13.64 5.53
CA ALA A 80 -1.15 13.46 4.11
C ALA A 80 -1.32 11.98 3.74
N ILE A 81 -0.36 11.11 4.13
CA ILE A 81 -0.45 9.70 3.76
C ILE A 81 -1.59 8.97 4.47
N VAL A 82 -1.89 9.30 5.73
CA VAL A 82 -3.01 8.69 6.45
C VAL A 82 -4.33 9.07 5.78
N ALA A 83 -4.54 10.34 5.46
CA ALA A 83 -5.73 10.80 4.74
C ALA A 83 -5.85 10.13 3.36
N PHE A 84 -4.75 10.08 2.62
CA PHE A 84 -4.68 9.42 1.32
C PHE A 84 -5.05 7.94 1.38
N LEU A 85 -4.49 7.20 2.34
CA LEU A 85 -4.77 5.76 2.49
C LEU A 85 -6.19 5.51 2.96
N MET A 86 -6.74 6.37 3.82
CA MET A 86 -8.13 6.26 4.24
C MET A 86 -9.09 6.38 3.04
N ILE A 87 -8.90 7.37 2.17
CA ILE A 87 -9.71 7.52 0.95
C ILE A 87 -9.45 6.35 0.00
N THR A 88 -8.19 5.96 -0.20
CA THR A 88 -7.83 4.84 -1.08
C THR A 88 -8.53 3.56 -0.65
N LEU A 89 -8.49 3.22 0.64
CA LEU A 89 -9.12 2.03 1.18
C LEU A 89 -10.65 2.11 1.06
N PHE A 90 -11.24 3.26 1.32
CA PHE A 90 -12.69 3.47 1.18
C PHE A 90 -13.16 3.31 -0.27
N CYS A 91 -12.52 4.01 -1.22
CA CYS A 91 -12.82 3.88 -2.65
C CYS A 91 -12.58 2.44 -3.13
N LYS A 92 -11.48 1.82 -2.69
CA LYS A 92 -11.13 0.44 -3.06
C LYS A 92 -12.17 -0.54 -2.56
N PHE A 93 -12.66 -0.34 -1.34
CA PHE A 93 -13.72 -1.15 -0.75
C PHE A 93 -15.01 -1.05 -1.57
N ILE A 94 -15.45 0.16 -1.95
CA ILE A 94 -16.63 0.35 -2.80
C ILE A 94 -16.47 -0.36 -4.15
N LEU A 95 -15.33 -0.15 -4.83
CA LEU A 95 -15.05 -0.82 -6.11
C LEU A 95 -14.97 -2.34 -5.94
N TYR A 96 -14.45 -2.83 -4.82
CA TYR A 96 -14.41 -4.25 -4.51
C TYR A 96 -15.82 -4.86 -4.38
N LEU A 97 -16.77 -4.17 -3.76
CA LEU A 97 -18.16 -4.63 -3.68
C LEU A 97 -18.77 -4.83 -5.06
N ILE A 98 -18.43 -3.97 -6.03
CA ILE A 98 -18.83 -4.13 -7.43
C ILE A 98 -18.15 -5.36 -8.04
N ILE A 99 -16.82 -5.50 -7.87
CA ILE A 99 -16.03 -6.59 -8.44
C ILE A 99 -16.48 -7.97 -7.95
N VAL A 100 -16.84 -8.10 -6.67
CA VAL A 100 -17.30 -9.37 -6.07
C VAL A 100 -18.52 -9.95 -6.79
N THR A 101 -19.33 -9.10 -7.42
CA THR A 101 -20.47 -9.57 -8.24
C THR A 101 -19.98 -10.41 -9.44
N PHE A 102 -18.80 -10.08 -9.99
CA PHE A 102 -18.17 -10.81 -11.09
C PHE A 102 -17.36 -12.03 -10.62
N ASP A 103 -16.86 -12.05 -9.38
CA ASP A 103 -16.08 -13.18 -8.83
C ASP A 103 -16.83 -14.51 -8.95
N LYS A 104 -18.15 -14.49 -8.70
CA LYS A 104 -18.99 -15.69 -8.78
C LYS A 104 -19.11 -16.26 -10.20
N ILE A 105 -18.95 -15.43 -11.23
CA ILE A 105 -19.04 -15.85 -12.63
C ILE A 105 -17.75 -16.57 -13.06
N ILE A 106 -16.60 -16.11 -12.53
CA ILE A 106 -15.27 -16.62 -12.91
C ILE A 106 -14.89 -17.85 -12.09
N ALA A 107 -15.34 -17.96 -10.84
CA ALA A 107 -14.97 -19.05 -9.93
C ALA A 107 -15.30 -20.46 -10.44
N TYR A 108 -16.29 -20.60 -11.32
CA TYR A 108 -16.72 -21.90 -11.87
C TYR A 108 -16.10 -22.26 -13.23
N GLN A 109 -15.23 -21.41 -13.78
CA GLN A 109 -14.62 -21.66 -15.08
C GLN A 109 -13.21 -22.24 -14.93
N ASN A 110 -12.87 -23.19 -15.81
CA ASN A 110 -11.51 -23.73 -15.89
C ASN A 110 -10.54 -22.67 -16.45
N ILE A 111 -9.95 -21.87 -15.56
CA ILE A 111 -8.96 -20.85 -15.92
C ILE A 111 -7.68 -21.54 -16.42
N HIS A 112 -7.30 -21.25 -17.67
CA HIS A 112 -6.08 -21.76 -18.29
C HIS A 112 -4.82 -21.39 -17.51
N ILE A 113 -3.83 -22.29 -17.46
CA ILE A 113 -2.59 -22.11 -16.69
C ILE A 113 -1.84 -20.82 -17.05
N PHE A 114 -1.84 -20.44 -18.33
CA PHE A 114 -1.23 -19.20 -18.79
C PHE A 114 -1.89 -17.96 -18.17
N SER A 115 -3.22 -17.95 -18.06
CA SER A 115 -3.95 -16.87 -17.39
C SER A 115 -3.63 -16.83 -15.89
N ARG A 116 -3.46 -17.98 -15.25
CA ARG A 116 -3.05 -18.05 -13.83
C ARG A 116 -1.63 -17.50 -13.63
N ALA A 117 -0.68 -17.86 -14.49
CA ALA A 117 0.69 -17.35 -14.45
C ALA A 117 0.74 -15.83 -14.64
N MET A 118 -0.01 -15.30 -15.62
CA MET A 118 -0.15 -13.84 -15.79
C MET A 118 -0.83 -13.18 -14.59
N GLY A 119 -1.79 -13.85 -13.95
CA GLY A 119 -2.39 -13.41 -12.68
C GLY A 119 -1.37 -13.28 -11.54
N MET A 120 -0.41 -14.20 -11.44
CA MET A 120 0.69 -14.11 -10.47
C MET A 120 1.52 -12.85 -10.67
N ILE A 121 1.87 -12.53 -11.92
CA ILE A 121 2.63 -11.31 -12.26
C ILE A 121 1.87 -10.07 -11.81
N VAL A 122 0.56 -10.00 -12.08
CA VAL A 122 -0.30 -8.91 -11.58
C VAL A 122 -0.32 -8.86 -10.05
N GLY A 123 -0.33 -10.03 -9.38
CA GLY A 123 -0.19 -10.16 -7.93
C GLY A 123 1.11 -9.54 -7.39
N VAL A 124 2.24 -9.74 -8.08
CA VAL A 124 3.53 -9.11 -7.71
C VAL A 124 3.41 -7.59 -7.75
N PHE A 125 2.88 -7.01 -8.83
CA PHE A 125 2.67 -5.56 -8.93
C PHE A 125 1.76 -5.03 -7.83
N MET A 126 0.66 -5.73 -7.55
CA MET A 126 -0.25 -5.38 -6.48
C MET A 126 0.44 -5.39 -5.10
N THR A 127 1.30 -6.37 -4.86
CA THR A 127 2.10 -6.46 -3.62
C THR A 127 3.02 -5.25 -3.47
N ILE A 128 3.74 -4.87 -4.53
CA ILE A 128 4.67 -3.73 -4.51
C ILE A 128 3.92 -2.45 -4.13
N ILE A 129 2.74 -2.22 -4.71
CA ILE A 129 1.91 -1.05 -4.39
C ILE A 129 1.49 -1.07 -2.92
N VAL A 130 0.92 -2.18 -2.43
CA VAL A 130 0.45 -2.30 -1.05
C VAL A 130 1.59 -2.13 -0.05
N LEU A 131 2.72 -2.80 -0.29
CA LEU A 131 3.89 -2.73 0.58
C LEU A 131 4.52 -1.35 0.57
N HIS A 132 4.64 -0.69 -0.59
CA HIS A 132 5.20 0.67 -0.68
C HIS A 132 4.48 1.63 0.28
N PHE A 133 3.15 1.71 0.17
CA PHE A 133 2.37 2.62 1.01
C PHE A 133 2.34 2.21 2.48
N THR A 134 2.27 0.90 2.77
CA THR A 134 2.29 0.39 4.14
C THR A 134 3.63 0.70 4.82
N LEU A 135 4.74 0.39 4.16
CA LEU A 135 6.08 0.63 4.68
C LEU A 135 6.39 2.12 4.81
N TYR A 136 5.93 2.96 3.87
CA TYR A 136 6.07 4.40 3.94
C TYR A 136 5.30 4.99 5.15
N LEU A 137 4.07 4.54 5.41
CA LEU A 137 3.34 4.92 6.62
C LEU A 137 4.07 4.49 7.91
N LEU A 138 4.56 3.25 7.96
CA LEU A 138 5.32 2.75 9.10
C LEU A 138 6.62 3.53 9.33
N ALA A 139 7.29 3.96 8.26
CA ALA A 139 8.50 4.77 8.32
C ALA A 139 8.26 6.16 8.94
N LEU A 140 7.05 6.71 8.81
CA LEU A 140 6.67 7.99 9.41
C LEU A 140 6.14 7.86 10.85
N TYR A 141 5.72 6.66 11.27
CA TYR A 141 5.16 6.45 12.59
C TYR A 141 6.26 6.33 13.67
N PRO A 142 6.22 7.15 14.74
CA PRO A 142 7.28 7.19 15.74
C PRO A 142 7.16 6.04 16.73
N ASN A 143 7.75 4.91 16.38
CA ASN A 143 7.84 3.73 17.22
C ASN A 143 9.23 3.11 17.09
N GLU A 144 10.00 3.11 18.18
CA GLU A 144 11.40 2.68 18.16
C GLU A 144 11.61 1.26 17.66
N ALA A 145 10.75 0.31 18.02
CA ALA A 145 10.86 -1.08 17.57
C ALA A 145 10.66 -1.18 16.05
N LEU A 146 9.66 -0.49 15.50
CA LEU A 146 9.41 -0.42 14.06
C LEU A 146 10.56 0.27 13.32
N GLN A 147 11.02 1.41 13.84
CA GLN A 147 12.14 2.16 13.24
C GLN A 147 13.43 1.35 13.26
N HIS A 148 13.71 0.63 14.35
CA HIS A 148 14.84 -0.28 14.42
C HIS A 148 14.72 -1.37 13.33
N GLN A 149 13.58 -2.04 13.19
CA GLN A 149 13.35 -3.08 12.16
C GLN A 149 13.46 -2.54 10.72
N LEU A 150 13.00 -1.32 10.47
CA LEU A 150 13.11 -0.66 9.17
C LEU A 150 14.56 -0.32 8.81
N LYS A 151 15.33 0.21 9.77
CA LYS A 151 16.73 0.63 9.58
C LYS A 151 17.62 -0.52 9.09
N ILE A 152 17.38 -1.69 9.63
CA ILE A 152 18.19 -2.89 9.42
C ILE A 152 17.67 -3.72 8.22
N SER A 153 16.44 -3.50 7.78
CA SER A 153 15.82 -4.20 6.65
C SER A 153 16.49 -3.87 5.32
N ILE A 154 16.82 -4.92 4.58
CA ILE A 154 17.47 -4.81 3.26
C ILE A 154 16.46 -4.36 2.19
N VAL A 155 15.20 -4.78 2.31
CA VAL A 155 14.21 -4.63 1.24
C VAL A 155 13.36 -3.36 1.41
N SER A 156 13.11 -2.92 2.65
CA SER A 156 12.19 -1.81 2.92
C SER A 156 12.65 -0.49 2.29
N HIS A 157 13.94 -0.17 2.36
CA HIS A 157 14.51 1.04 1.76
C HIS A 157 14.27 1.09 0.24
N SER A 158 14.46 -0.04 -0.44
CA SER A 158 14.21 -0.14 -1.89
C SER A 158 12.72 0.00 -2.23
N LEU A 159 11.83 -0.66 -1.47
CA LEU A 159 10.39 -0.56 -1.69
C LEU A 159 9.85 0.86 -1.44
N ILE A 160 10.41 1.60 -0.48
CA ILE A 160 9.99 2.96 -0.16
C ILE A 160 10.56 3.97 -1.17
N PHE A 161 11.86 3.93 -1.46
CA PHE A 161 12.52 5.02 -2.18
C PHE A 161 12.89 4.71 -3.64
N HIS A 162 13.00 3.44 -4.03
CA HIS A 162 13.57 3.04 -5.33
C HIS A 162 12.55 2.48 -6.33
N ILE A 163 11.26 2.41 -6.00
CA ILE A 163 10.22 2.01 -6.95
C ILE A 163 9.80 3.24 -7.77
N PRO A 164 10.10 3.27 -9.09
CA PRO A 164 9.72 4.40 -9.94
C PRO A 164 8.21 4.64 -9.90
N TYR A 165 7.81 5.89 -10.13
CA TYR A 165 6.45 6.41 -9.96
C TYR A 165 5.92 6.41 -8.53
N LEU A 166 6.03 5.32 -7.77
CA LEU A 166 5.52 5.26 -6.40
C LEU A 166 6.30 6.17 -5.46
N SER A 167 7.64 6.13 -5.49
CA SER A 167 8.46 7.02 -4.68
C SER A 167 8.28 8.48 -5.06
N ALA A 168 8.22 8.80 -6.36
CA ALA A 168 7.93 10.15 -6.85
C ALA A 168 6.52 10.62 -6.41
N PHE A 169 5.54 9.72 -6.40
CA PHE A 169 4.18 10.01 -5.99
C PHE A 169 4.10 10.33 -4.48
N THR A 170 4.69 9.51 -3.63
CA THR A 170 4.70 9.75 -2.17
C THR A 170 5.56 10.93 -1.74
N ILE A 171 6.56 11.32 -2.52
CA ILE A 171 7.32 12.56 -2.29
C ILE A 171 6.44 13.80 -2.47
N ASN A 172 5.50 13.77 -3.42
CA ASN A 172 4.63 14.89 -3.79
C ASN A 172 3.24 14.89 -3.11
N LEU A 173 2.99 13.91 -2.25
CA LEU A 173 1.82 13.83 -1.38
C LEU A 173 1.92 14.89 -0.27
#